data_AF-A0A317IQB3-F1
#
_entry.id   AF-A0A317IQB3-F1
#
_cell.length_a   1.000
_cell.length_b   1.000
_cell.length_c   1.000
_cell.angle_alpha   90.00
_cell.angle_beta   90.00
_cell.angle_gamma   90.00
#
_symmetry.space_group_name_H-M   'P 1'
#
loop_
_entity.id
_entity.type
_entity.pdbx_description
1 polymer ?
#
loop_
_entity_poly.entity_id
_entity_poly.type
_entity_poly.pdbx_seq_one_letter_code
_entity_poly.pdbx_strand_id
1 'polypeptide(L)'
;MGRNPDGSLFNYNPIYFATPDAAAKVAQMLGGKVVETTEFTAPGSPFVQQQPNRMIQMPNGRMVNAGLVAAFYSHGYPQSYIDGLIAKEIDGTAI
;
A
#
# COMPACT_ATOMS: atom_id res chain seq x y z
N MET A 1 2.99 -12.72 -3.35
CA MET A 1 3.56 -13.74 -2.42
C MET A 1 4.98 -13.37 -2.03
N GLY A 2 5.43 -13.83 -0.88
CA GLY A 2 6.82 -13.74 -0.44
C GLY A 2 7.52 -15.10 -0.57
N ARG A 3 8.86 -15.06 -0.54
CA ARG A 3 9.72 -16.25 -0.52
C ARG A 3 10.65 -16.20 0.69
N ASN A 4 10.69 -17.28 1.45
CA ASN A 4 11.59 -17.48 2.58
C ASN A 4 13.01 -17.80 2.11
N PRO A 5 14.03 -17.68 2.99
CA PRO A 5 15.41 -18.02 2.65
C PRO A 5 15.60 -19.48 2.24
N ASP A 6 14.77 -20.39 2.75
CA ASP A 6 14.74 -21.82 2.39
C ASP A 6 14.03 -22.11 1.06
N GLY A 7 13.53 -21.08 0.38
CA GLY A 7 12.82 -21.18 -0.90
C GLY A 7 11.32 -21.43 -0.78
N SER A 8 10.79 -21.71 0.41
CA SER A 8 9.35 -21.89 0.62
C SER A 8 8.57 -20.58 0.39
N LEU A 9 7.31 -20.70 -0.02
CA LEU A 9 6.45 -19.57 -0.38
C LEU A 9 5.44 -19.25 0.71
N PHE A 10 5.10 -17.97 0.86
CA PHE A 10 4.03 -17.51 1.74
C PHE A 10 3.19 -16.41 1.09
N ASN A 11 1.94 -16.28 1.53
CA ASN A 11 1.02 -15.26 1.02
C ASN A 11 1.06 -14.01 1.92
N TYR A 12 1.13 -12.85 1.29
CA TYR A 12 0.87 -11.60 1.98
C TYR A 12 -0.64 -11.38 2.11
N ASN A 13 -1.04 -10.50 3.04
CA ASN A 13 -2.42 -10.04 3.10
C ASN A 13 -2.77 -9.28 1.80
N PRO A 14 -3.80 -9.71 1.04
CA PRO A 14 -4.14 -9.11 -0.26
C PRO A 14 -4.53 -7.63 -0.17
N ILE A 15 -4.95 -7.12 1.00
CA ILE A 15 -5.33 -5.71 1.15
C ILE A 15 -4.20 -4.75 0.77
N TYR A 16 -2.93 -5.16 0.85
CA TYR A 16 -1.79 -4.28 0.51
C TYR A 16 -1.45 -4.25 -0.98
N PHE A 17 -2.21 -4.95 -1.82
CA PHE A 17 -1.93 -5.12 -3.25
C PHE A 17 -3.12 -4.66 -4.08
N ALA A 18 -3.20 -3.34 -4.29
CA ALA A 18 -4.20 -2.75 -5.18
C ALA A 18 -4.06 -3.24 -6.63
N THR A 19 -5.18 -3.34 -7.35
CA THR A 19 -5.20 -3.42 -8.83
C THR A 19 -4.66 -2.12 -9.45
N PRO A 20 -4.28 -2.10 -10.75
CA PRO A 20 -3.77 -0.87 -11.39
C PRO A 20 -4.81 0.25 -11.33
N ASP A 21 -6.08 -0.08 -11.61
CA ASP A 21 -7.18 0.87 -11.62
C ASP A 21 -7.46 1.44 -10.21
N ALA A 22 -7.44 0.58 -9.19
CA ALA A 22 -7.59 1.03 -7.81
C ALA A 22 -6.45 1.97 -7.41
N ALA A 23 -5.21 1.64 -7.76
CA ALA A 23 -4.06 2.51 -7.48
C ALA A 23 -4.16 3.85 -8.22
N ALA A 24 -4.54 3.85 -9.49
CA ALA A 24 -4.75 5.07 -10.27
C ALA A 24 -5.86 5.95 -9.65
N LYS A 25 -6.95 5.33 -9.19
CA LYS A 25 -8.04 6.04 -8.51
C LYS A 25 -7.59 6.66 -7.19
N VAL A 26 -6.83 5.92 -6.38
CA VAL A 26 -6.26 6.46 -5.14
C VAL A 26 -5.28 7.60 -5.42
N ALA A 27 -4.43 7.48 -6.45
CA ALA A 27 -3.51 8.55 -6.83
C ALA A 27 -4.25 9.85 -7.18
N GLN A 28 -5.36 9.74 -7.92
CA GLN A 28 -6.22 10.89 -8.24
C GLN A 28 -6.85 11.51 -7.00
N MET A 29 -7.30 10.69 -6.04
CA MET A 29 -7.91 11.19 -4.79
C MET A 29 -6.90 11.93 -3.91
N LEU A 30 -5.68 11.41 -3.82
CA LEU A 30 -4.65 11.96 -2.92
C LEU A 30 -3.75 13.02 -3.58
N GLY A 31 -3.84 13.20 -4.90
CA GLY A 31 -2.98 14.12 -5.64
C GLY A 31 -1.53 13.67 -5.74
N GLY A 32 -1.29 12.35 -5.77
CA GLY A 32 0.05 11.76 -5.88
C GLY A 32 0.24 10.97 -7.18
N LYS A 33 1.37 10.25 -7.28
CA LYS A 33 1.67 9.36 -8.42
C LYS A 33 1.82 7.92 -7.98
N VAL A 34 1.36 6.98 -8.81
CA VAL A 34 1.57 5.55 -8.54
C VAL A 34 3.03 5.18 -8.74
N VAL A 35 3.60 4.43 -7.80
CA VAL A 35 4.94 3.84 -7.86
C VAL A 35 4.84 2.38 -7.45
N GLU A 36 5.52 1.50 -8.18
CA GLU A 36 5.66 0.09 -7.81
C GLU A 36 6.96 -0.10 -7.02
N THR A 37 6.88 -0.69 -5.82
CA THR A 37 8.01 -0.84 -4.90
C THR A 37 7.83 -2.06 -3.99
N THR A 38 8.93 -2.61 -3.48
CA THR A 38 8.95 -3.76 -2.57
C THR A 38 9.06 -3.27 -1.12
N GLU A 39 7.97 -2.76 -0.54
CA GLU A 39 7.98 -2.15 0.80
C GLU A 39 8.12 -3.16 1.94
N PHE A 40 7.90 -4.46 1.68
CA PHE A 40 7.95 -5.50 2.72
C PHE A 40 9.32 -6.15 2.89
N THR A 41 10.28 -5.85 2.01
CA THR A 41 11.63 -6.41 2.08
C THR A 41 12.66 -5.34 1.76
N ALA A 42 13.69 -5.22 2.60
CA ALA A 42 14.80 -4.30 2.37
C ALA A 42 15.85 -4.88 1.41
N PRO A 43 16.65 -4.04 0.73
CA PRO A 43 17.83 -4.49 0.00
C PRO A 43 18.74 -5.36 0.89
N GLY A 44 19.16 -6.52 0.38
CA GLY A 44 19.97 -7.50 1.13
C GLY A 44 19.17 -8.40 2.08
N SER A 45 17.85 -8.23 2.19
CA SER A 45 16.99 -9.16 2.92
C SER A 45 17.08 -10.58 2.33
N PRO A 46 17.18 -11.63 3.18
CA PRO A 46 17.12 -13.00 2.70
C PRO A 46 15.69 -13.44 2.34
N PHE A 47 14.68 -12.64 2.73
CA PHE A 47 13.30 -12.75 2.27
C PHE A 47 13.09 -11.94 1.00
N VAL A 48 12.31 -12.48 0.07
CA VAL A 48 12.02 -11.82 -1.22
C VAL A 48 10.53 -11.55 -1.37
N GLN A 49 10.17 -10.29 -1.58
CA GLN A 49 8.84 -9.92 -2.05
C GLN A 49 8.76 -10.12 -3.56
N GLN A 50 7.93 -11.07 -4.02
CA GLN A 50 7.88 -11.44 -5.44
C GLN A 50 6.93 -10.56 -6.28
N GLN A 51 6.09 -9.76 -5.62
CA GLN A 51 5.15 -8.88 -6.27
C GLN A 51 5.28 -7.50 -5.64
N PRO A 52 5.47 -6.42 -6.41
CA PRO A 52 5.55 -5.08 -5.85
C PRO A 52 4.20 -4.66 -5.25
N ASN A 53 4.25 -3.80 -4.23
CA ASN A 53 3.11 -2.99 -3.82
C ASN A 53 2.94 -1.84 -4.81
N ARG A 54 1.70 -1.39 -4.97
CA ARG A 54 1.40 -0.09 -5.59
C ARG A 54 1.28 0.95 -4.49
N MET A 55 2.26 1.84 -4.43
CA MET A 55 2.31 2.97 -3.52
C MET A 55 1.91 4.24 -4.24
N ILE A 56 1.42 5.22 -3.50
CA ILE A 56 1.23 6.59 -3.96
C ILE A 56 2.36 7.43 -3.40
N GLN A 57 3.24 7.92 -4.27
CA GLN A 57 4.22 8.92 -3.90
C GLN A 57 3.53 10.28 -3.87
N MET A 58 3.37 10.83 -2.67
CA MET A 58 2.83 12.15 -2.41
C MET A 58 3.85 13.24 -2.80
N PRO A 59 3.43 14.50 -3.04
CA PRO A 59 4.34 15.59 -3.42
C PRO A 59 5.47 15.86 -2.43
N ASN A 60 5.25 15.56 -1.14
CA ASN A 60 6.26 15.66 -0.08
C ASN A 60 7.23 14.44 -0.02
N GLY A 61 7.15 13.52 -0.99
CA GLY A 61 8.01 12.35 -1.11
C GLY A 61 7.55 11.12 -0.33
N ARG A 62 6.48 11.23 0.47
CA ARG A 62 5.96 10.12 1.27
C ARG A 62 5.28 9.05 0.42
N MET A 63 5.36 7.81 0.86
CA MET A 63 4.72 6.66 0.21
C MET A 63 3.48 6.24 1.03
N VAL A 64 2.35 6.14 0.35
CA VAL A 64 1.05 5.69 0.91
C VAL A 64 0.64 4.39 0.23
N ASN A 65 0.22 3.37 0.98
CA ASN A 65 -0.15 2.10 0.35
C ASN A 65 -1.53 2.20 -0.31
N ALA A 66 -1.60 2.09 -1.64
CA ALA A 66 -2.86 2.25 -2.37
C ALA A 66 -3.88 1.15 -2.07
N GLY A 67 -3.40 -0.07 -1.76
CA GLY A 67 -4.26 -1.18 -1.38
C GLY A 67 -4.95 -0.92 -0.04
N LEU A 68 -4.20 -0.46 0.95
CA LEU A 68 -4.72 -0.13 2.27
C LEU A 68 -5.78 0.98 2.20
N VAL A 69 -5.50 2.05 1.44
CA VAL A 69 -6.48 3.13 1.23
C VAL A 69 -7.73 2.62 0.53
N ALA A 70 -7.60 1.78 -0.49
CA ALA A 70 -8.76 1.18 -1.16
C ALA A 70 -9.59 0.30 -0.19
N ALA A 71 -8.94 -0.43 0.72
CA ALA A 71 -9.61 -1.25 1.72
C ALA A 71 -10.39 -0.44 2.76
N PHE A 72 -10.06 0.83 3.01
CA PHE A 72 -10.87 1.66 3.92
C PHE A 72 -12.33 1.80 3.44
N TYR A 73 -12.55 1.78 2.12
CA TYR A 73 -13.88 1.90 1.53
C TYR A 73 -14.69 0.59 1.54
N SER A 74 -14.09 -0.57 1.83
CA SER A 74 -14.81 -1.85 1.82
C SER A 74 -15.59 -2.14 3.10
N HIS A 75 -15.44 -1.31 4.14
CA HIS A 75 -15.98 -1.57 5.48
C HIS A 75 -17.28 -0.80 5.79
N GLY A 76 -17.79 0.00 4.85
CA GLY A 76 -19.02 0.79 5.05
C GLY A 76 -18.86 1.95 6.05
N TYR A 77 -17.63 2.37 6.30
CA TYR A 77 -17.35 3.48 7.20
C TYR A 77 -17.87 4.82 6.64
N PRO A 78 -18.29 5.76 7.52
CA PRO A 78 -18.62 7.10 7.07
C PRO A 78 -17.39 7.80 6.49
N GLN A 79 -17.60 8.66 5.50
CA GLN A 79 -16.52 9.35 4.80
C GLN A 79 -15.56 10.08 5.76
N SER A 80 -16.08 10.76 6.79
CA SER A 80 -15.26 11.47 7.78
C SER A 80 -14.29 10.56 8.54
N TYR A 81 -14.67 9.29 8.76
CA TYR A 81 -13.77 8.31 9.37
C TYR A 81 -12.70 7.86 8.37
N ILE A 82 -13.09 7.61 7.12
CA ILE A 82 -12.15 7.27 6.03
C ILE A 82 -11.13 8.40 5.83
N ASP A 83 -11.57 9.66 5.83
CA ASP A 83 -10.71 10.83 5.72
C ASP A 83 -9.67 10.86 6.86
N GLY A 84 -10.08 10.51 8.09
CA GLY A 84 -9.18 10.37 9.22
C GLY A 84 -8.16 9.23 9.07
N LEU A 85 -8.55 8.09 8.49
CA LEU A 85 -7.65 6.98 8.20
C LEU A 85 -6.62 7.36 7.11
N ILE A 86 -7.07 8.02 6.05
CA ILE A 86 -6.21 8.53 4.98
C ILE A 86 -5.23 9.56 5.52
N ALA A 87 -5.69 10.49 6.37
CA ALA A 87 -4.81 11.48 6.99
C ALA A 87 -3.70 10.81 7.82
N LYS A 88 -4.02 9.80 8.64
CA LYS A 88 -3.01 9.03 9.41
C LYS A 88 -2.03 8.28 8.53
N GLU A 89 -2.50 7.70 7.42
CA GLU A 89 -1.66 7.01 6.45
C GLU A 89 -0.70 8.00 5.75
N ILE A 90 -1.22 9.15 5.30
CA ILE A 90 -0.41 10.24 4.75
C ILE A 90 0.57 10.78 5.77
N ASP A 91 0.17 10.87 7.04
CA ASP A 91 1.00 11.35 8.15
C ASP A 91 1.95 10.26 8.68
N GLY A 92 1.81 9.01 8.23
CA GLY A 92 2.61 7.83 8.65
C GLY A 92 2.57 7.61 10.15
N THR A 93 1.52 8.11 10.79
CA THR A 93 1.14 7.85 12.17
C THR A 93 0.07 6.75 12.19
N ALA A 94 0.18 5.81 11.24
CA ALA A 94 -0.76 4.70 11.08
C ALA A 94 -1.08 4.06 12.44
N ILE A 95 -2.36 3.71 12.61
CA ILE A 95 -3.00 3.19 13.84
C ILE A 95 -2.23 2.02 14.44
#